data_AF-A0A6A3D2C9-F1
#
_entry.id   AF-A0A6A3D2C9-F1
#
_cell.length_a   1.000
_cell.length_b   1.000
_cell.length_c   1.000
_cell.angle_alpha   90.00
_cell.angle_beta   90.00
_cell.angle_gamma   90.00
#
_symmetry.space_group_name_H-M   'P 1'
#
loop_
_entity.id
_entity.type
_entity.pdbx_description
1 polymer ?
#
loop_
_entity_poly.entity_id
_entity_poly.type
_entity_poly.pdbx_seq_one_letter_code
_entity_poly.pdbx_strand_id
1 'polypeptide(L)'
;MEVEQEKRKPRKISSSALINKFDDGCLMHIFSFLSPIPDRYNTALVCHRWCYLACHPRLWLRVDRSVKDFSEPGVFPNIEEAVSVARPGDTILITAGGSHLASNIQIEKPLCLIGGGELPDETTLVCLRGSDSALEFLSTCKLANLTVKVELGCCLLHRSGRLIIDECILQCESNPLDYLSCPIVSTAGSGTFPSNSKSSGDCVSVSHTRIEGGAKAVLTSGDLALQRVRVIYARTCLYFWFDVDCK
;
A
#
# COMPACT_ATOMS: atom_id res chain seq x y z
N MET A 1 37.98 -66.13 -12.06
CA MET A 1 36.67 -65.62 -12.52
C MET A 1 35.79 -65.60 -11.29
N GLU A 2 35.59 -64.42 -10.69
CA GLU A 2 34.46 -64.12 -9.80
C GLU A 2 34.49 -62.61 -9.58
N VAL A 3 33.53 -61.92 -10.19
CA VAL A 3 33.33 -60.48 -10.10
C VAL A 3 32.26 -60.27 -9.05
N GLU A 4 32.65 -59.81 -7.87
CA GLU A 4 31.72 -59.47 -6.80
C GLU A 4 31.13 -58.08 -7.08
N GLN A 5 29.85 -58.06 -7.46
CA GLN A 5 29.11 -56.84 -7.76
C GLN A 5 28.80 -56.06 -6.49
N GLU A 6 29.45 -54.91 -6.34
CA GLU A 6 29.16 -53.95 -5.28
C GLU A 6 27.78 -53.28 -5.52
N LYS A 7 26.78 -53.70 -4.73
CA LYS A 7 25.44 -53.11 -4.71
C LYS A 7 25.49 -51.64 -4.27
N ARG A 8 25.42 -50.72 -5.25
CA ARG A 8 25.23 -49.29 -5.02
C ARG A 8 23.91 -49.03 -4.29
N LYS A 9 23.98 -48.56 -3.03
CA LYS A 9 22.84 -48.06 -2.27
C LYS A 9 22.18 -46.88 -3.00
N PRO A 10 20.83 -46.77 -3.01
CA PRO A 10 20.16 -45.63 -3.63
C PRO A 10 20.47 -44.37 -2.81
N ARG A 11 21.02 -43.35 -3.48
CA ARG A 11 21.19 -42.01 -2.90
C ARG A 11 19.80 -41.48 -2.52
N LYS A 12 19.56 -41.22 -1.23
CA LYS A 12 18.42 -40.42 -0.78
C LYS A 12 18.52 -39.06 -1.46
N ILE A 13 17.72 -38.84 -2.49
CA ILE A 13 17.53 -37.51 -3.08
C ILE A 13 16.85 -36.70 -1.98
N SER A 14 17.58 -35.73 -1.43
CA SER A 14 17.02 -34.77 -0.49
C SER A 14 15.78 -34.14 -1.14
N SER A 15 14.63 -34.19 -0.48
CA SER A 15 13.39 -33.56 -0.96
C SER A 15 13.56 -32.05 -1.22
N SER A 16 14.53 -31.41 -0.54
CA SER A 16 14.92 -30.02 -0.79
C SER A 16 15.46 -29.78 -2.21
N ALA A 17 15.97 -30.80 -2.89
CA ALA A 17 16.51 -30.69 -4.24
C ALA A 17 15.44 -30.80 -5.34
N LEU A 18 14.24 -31.30 -5.04
CA LEU A 18 13.16 -31.48 -6.03
C LEU A 18 12.27 -30.23 -6.14
N ILE A 19 11.96 -29.56 -5.02
CA ILE A 19 11.17 -28.32 -5.04
C ILE A 19 11.93 -27.19 -5.78
N ASN A 20 13.27 -27.18 -5.68
CA ASN A 20 14.11 -26.25 -6.42
C ASN A 20 14.19 -26.53 -7.94
N LYS A 21 13.64 -27.65 -8.44
CA LYS A 21 13.62 -27.97 -9.88
C LYS A 21 12.41 -27.41 -10.63
N PHE A 22 11.36 -26.95 -9.93
CA PHE A 22 10.28 -26.24 -10.59
C PHE A 22 10.83 -24.99 -11.25
N ASP A 23 10.36 -24.68 -12.45
CA ASP A 23 10.64 -23.41 -13.12
C ASP A 23 9.87 -22.28 -12.43
N ASP A 24 10.36 -21.05 -12.63
CA ASP A 24 9.74 -19.86 -12.04
C ASP A 24 8.31 -19.64 -12.55
N GLY A 25 8.00 -20.05 -13.78
CA GLY A 25 6.67 -19.94 -14.38
C GLY A 25 5.64 -20.79 -13.66
N CYS A 26 5.94 -22.07 -13.41
CA CYS A 26 5.06 -22.94 -12.64
C CYS A 26 4.87 -22.46 -11.19
N LEU A 27 5.94 -22.01 -10.51
CA LEU A 27 5.82 -21.47 -9.16
C LEU A 27 4.92 -20.23 -9.11
N MET A 28 5.11 -19.31 -10.07
CA MET A 28 4.27 -18.13 -10.23
C MET A 28 2.79 -18.49 -10.46
N HIS A 29 2.53 -19.49 -11.30
CA HIS A 29 1.16 -19.96 -11.54
C HIS A 29 0.53 -20.52 -10.27
N ILE A 30 1.27 -21.31 -9.48
CA ILE A 30 0.80 -21.81 -8.18
C ILE A 30 0.49 -20.64 -7.23
N PHE A 31 1.39 -19.65 -7.13
CA PHE A 31 1.22 -18.49 -6.25
C PHE A 31 0.04 -17.60 -6.64
N SER A 32 -0.39 -17.64 -7.90
CA SER A 32 -1.58 -16.91 -8.37
C SER A 32 -2.87 -17.41 -7.73
N PHE A 33 -2.95 -18.69 -7.37
CA PHE A 33 -4.12 -19.27 -6.68
C PHE A 33 -4.12 -19.03 -5.16
N LEU A 34 -2.99 -18.63 -4.59
CA LEU A 34 -2.86 -18.39 -3.16
C LEU A 34 -3.49 -17.05 -2.74
N SER A 35 -4.02 -17.00 -1.53
CA SER A 35 -4.41 -15.75 -0.88
C SER A 35 -3.14 -14.91 -0.58
N PRO A 36 -3.18 -13.57 -0.69
CA PRO A 36 -2.02 -12.73 -0.38
C PRO A 36 -1.57 -12.92 1.07
N ILE A 37 -2.53 -12.94 1.99
CA ILE A 37 -2.36 -13.31 3.38
C ILE A 37 -3.39 -14.40 3.74
N PRO A 38 -2.97 -15.48 4.42
CA PRO A 38 -1.62 -15.75 4.91
C PRO A 38 -0.73 -16.53 3.93
N ASP A 39 -1.31 -17.13 2.88
CA ASP A 39 -0.64 -18.21 2.14
C ASP A 39 0.58 -17.73 1.36
N ARG A 40 0.42 -16.68 0.54
CA ARG A 40 1.50 -16.12 -0.28
C ARG A 40 2.56 -15.44 0.57
N TYR A 41 2.16 -14.82 1.68
CA TYR A 41 3.10 -14.32 2.68
C TYR A 41 3.97 -15.47 3.25
N ASN A 42 3.36 -16.58 3.63
CA ASN A 42 4.08 -17.74 4.15
C ASN A 42 5.00 -18.37 3.09
N THR A 43 4.61 -18.41 1.82
CA THR A 43 5.49 -18.89 0.74
C THR A 43 6.69 -17.98 0.54
N ALA A 44 6.54 -16.67 0.69
CA ALA A 44 7.66 -15.71 0.60
C ALA A 44 8.74 -15.95 1.67
N LEU A 45 8.37 -16.47 2.85
CA LEU A 45 9.31 -16.75 3.95
C LEU A 45 10.21 -17.97 3.72
N VAL A 46 9.90 -18.83 2.73
CA VAL A 46 10.62 -20.09 2.53
C VAL A 46 12.06 -19.87 2.08
N CYS A 47 12.28 -19.03 1.07
CA CYS A 47 13.61 -18.68 0.57
C CYS A 47 13.56 -17.40 -0.29
N HIS A 48 14.72 -16.81 -0.57
CA HIS A 48 14.83 -15.60 -1.39
C HIS A 48 14.16 -15.72 -2.76
N ARG A 49 14.32 -16.87 -3.44
CA ARG A 49 13.69 -17.12 -4.74
C ARG A 49 12.16 -17.10 -4.64
N TRP A 50 11.60 -17.72 -3.61
CA TRP A 50 10.15 -17.75 -3.41
C TRP A 50 9.62 -16.39 -3.01
N CYS A 51 10.35 -15.64 -2.19
CA CYS A 51 10.04 -14.25 -1.88
C CYS A 51 9.93 -13.40 -3.16
N TYR A 52 10.93 -13.46 -4.03
CA TYR A 52 10.93 -12.72 -5.30
C TYR A 52 9.71 -13.02 -6.17
N LEU A 53 9.35 -14.30 -6.31
CA LEU A 53 8.21 -14.73 -7.13
C LEU A 53 6.86 -14.41 -6.45
N ALA A 54 6.74 -14.65 -5.14
CA ALA A 54 5.53 -14.35 -4.38
C ALA A 54 5.20 -12.85 -4.38
N CYS A 55 6.21 -11.98 -4.46
CA CYS A 55 6.03 -10.53 -4.53
C CYS A 55 6.01 -9.97 -5.97
N HIS A 56 5.99 -10.82 -7.00
CA HIS A 56 6.15 -10.37 -8.37
C HIS A 56 4.96 -9.51 -8.83
N PRO A 57 5.18 -8.38 -9.55
CA PRO A 57 4.14 -7.45 -10.03
C PRO A 57 3.06 -8.00 -10.98
N ARG A 58 3.13 -9.28 -11.32
CA ARG A 58 2.10 -9.98 -12.12
C ARG A 58 0.96 -10.50 -11.25
N LEU A 59 1.18 -10.56 -9.93
CA LEU A 59 0.20 -11.02 -8.95
C LEU A 59 -0.55 -9.86 -8.28
N TRP A 60 -0.24 -8.62 -8.67
CA TRP A 60 -0.85 -7.40 -8.15
C TRP A 60 -2.04 -7.00 -9.01
N LEU A 61 -3.00 -6.34 -8.37
CA LEU A 61 -4.11 -5.71 -9.07
C LEU A 61 -3.59 -4.44 -9.74
N ARG A 62 -4.11 -4.10 -10.91
CA ARG A 62 -3.69 -2.92 -11.67
C ARG A 62 -4.87 -1.99 -11.90
N VAL A 63 -4.67 -0.71 -11.69
CA VAL A 63 -5.65 0.32 -12.03
C VAL A 63 -5.17 1.04 -13.27
N ASP A 64 -5.89 0.89 -14.38
CA ASP A 64 -5.58 1.53 -15.64
C ASP A 64 -6.85 2.12 -16.29
N ARG A 65 -6.91 3.45 -16.30
CA ARG A 65 -8.00 4.23 -16.91
C ARG A 65 -8.12 4.05 -18.44
N SER A 66 -7.06 3.59 -19.10
CA SER A 66 -7.04 3.45 -20.56
C SER A 66 -7.71 2.15 -21.03
N VAL A 67 -7.95 1.22 -20.11
CA VAL A 67 -8.55 -0.07 -20.39
C VAL A 67 -10.05 0.10 -20.61
N LYS A 68 -10.46 -0.11 -21.86
CA LYS A 68 -11.88 -0.14 -22.26
C LYS A 68 -12.46 -1.55 -22.21
N ASP A 69 -11.61 -2.57 -22.20
CA ASP A 69 -11.99 -3.97 -22.29
C ASP A 69 -11.52 -4.73 -21.03
N PHE A 70 -12.47 -5.32 -20.28
CA PHE A 70 -12.23 -6.15 -19.09
C PHE A 70 -11.53 -7.50 -19.39
N SER A 71 -10.70 -7.56 -20.42
CA SER A 71 -10.16 -8.81 -20.96
C SER A 71 -9.00 -9.38 -20.12
N GLU A 72 -8.29 -8.52 -19.39
CA GLU A 72 -7.19 -8.93 -18.52
C GLU A 72 -7.66 -9.10 -17.06
N PRO A 73 -7.56 -10.31 -16.48
CA PRO A 73 -7.94 -10.53 -15.09
C PRO A 73 -7.03 -9.74 -14.15
N GLY A 74 -7.63 -8.97 -13.25
CA GLY A 74 -6.90 -8.16 -12.26
C GLY A 74 -6.55 -6.74 -12.71
N VAL A 75 -7.06 -6.29 -13.86
CA VAL A 75 -6.97 -4.88 -14.30
C VAL A 75 -8.33 -4.20 -14.17
N PHE A 76 -8.36 -3.02 -13.56
CA PHE A 76 -9.57 -2.27 -13.23
C PHE A 76 -9.50 -0.84 -13.76
N PRO A 77 -10.63 -0.24 -14.16
CA PRO A 77 -10.67 1.12 -14.70
C PRO A 77 -10.51 2.20 -13.63
N ASN A 78 -10.86 1.90 -12.37
CA ASN A 78 -10.84 2.84 -11.25
C ASN A 78 -10.34 2.17 -9.97
N ILE A 79 -10.02 3.00 -8.97
CA ILE A 79 -9.42 2.54 -7.71
C ILE A 79 -10.49 1.90 -6.83
N GLU A 80 -11.71 2.43 -6.86
CA GLU A 80 -12.84 1.94 -6.07
C GLU A 80 -13.17 0.48 -6.39
N GLU A 81 -13.22 0.11 -7.67
CA GLU A 81 -13.47 -1.25 -8.14
C GLU A 81 -12.32 -2.17 -7.75
N ALA A 82 -11.07 -1.73 -7.93
CA ALA A 82 -9.90 -2.50 -7.51
C ALA A 82 -9.90 -2.74 -6.00
N VAL A 83 -10.21 -1.73 -5.18
CA VAL A 83 -10.34 -1.85 -3.73
C VAL A 83 -11.50 -2.78 -3.38
N SER A 84 -12.62 -2.75 -4.09
CA SER A 84 -13.76 -3.63 -3.82
C SER A 84 -13.40 -5.11 -4.01
N VAL A 85 -12.68 -5.45 -5.09
CA VAL A 85 -12.30 -6.83 -5.44
C VAL A 85 -11.07 -7.32 -4.66
N ALA A 86 -10.24 -6.41 -4.16
CA ALA A 86 -9.00 -6.76 -3.46
C ALA A 86 -9.22 -7.69 -2.26
N ARG A 87 -8.27 -8.56 -1.98
CA ARG A 87 -8.25 -9.41 -0.79
C ARG A 87 -7.31 -8.79 0.26
N PRO A 88 -7.48 -9.12 1.55
CA PRO A 88 -6.53 -8.72 2.57
C PRO A 88 -5.08 -9.07 2.19
N GLY A 89 -4.21 -8.07 2.17
CA GLY A 89 -2.81 -8.16 1.78
C GLY A 89 -2.52 -7.94 0.30
N ASP A 90 -3.54 -7.68 -0.55
CA ASP A 90 -3.30 -7.38 -1.95
C ASP A 90 -2.56 -6.04 -2.13
N THR A 91 -1.79 -6.00 -3.22
CA THR A 91 -1.13 -4.79 -3.71
C THR A 91 -1.85 -4.30 -4.96
N ILE A 92 -2.20 -3.03 -4.98
CA ILE A 92 -2.85 -2.34 -6.09
C ILE A 92 -1.82 -1.37 -6.69
N LEU A 93 -1.44 -1.62 -7.94
CA LEU A 93 -0.56 -0.79 -8.73
C LEU A 93 -1.39 0.16 -9.59
N ILE A 94 -1.21 1.46 -9.39
CA ILE A 94 -1.94 2.49 -10.13
C ILE A 94 -1.07 2.94 -11.31
N THR A 95 -1.55 2.81 -12.54
CA THR A 95 -0.74 3.13 -13.72
C THR A 95 -0.37 4.62 -13.77
N ALA A 96 0.86 4.87 -14.26
CA ALA A 96 1.40 6.20 -14.48
C ALA A 96 0.77 6.88 -15.71
N GLY A 97 0.94 8.20 -15.80
CA GLY A 97 0.56 8.97 -16.99
C GLY A 97 -0.87 9.51 -16.97
N GLY A 98 -1.47 9.64 -15.78
CA GLY A 98 -2.79 10.24 -15.66
C GLY A 98 -3.20 10.57 -14.23
N SER A 99 -4.29 11.34 -14.16
CA SER A 99 -5.01 11.57 -12.91
C SER A 99 -6.16 10.59 -12.78
N HIS A 100 -6.26 9.98 -11.60
CA HIS A 100 -7.33 9.09 -11.18
C HIS A 100 -8.22 9.83 -10.18
N LEU A 101 -9.54 9.78 -10.37
CA LEU A 101 -10.47 10.36 -9.41
C LEU A 101 -10.45 9.50 -8.15
N ALA A 102 -10.35 10.13 -6.98
CA ALA A 102 -10.48 9.46 -5.69
C ALA A 102 -11.33 10.32 -4.75
N SER A 103 -12.52 9.82 -4.43
CA SER A 103 -13.51 10.53 -3.63
C SER A 103 -14.07 9.61 -2.55
N ASN A 104 -13.66 9.82 -1.29
CA ASN A 104 -14.11 9.05 -0.13
C ASN A 104 -13.94 7.52 -0.30
N ILE A 105 -12.82 7.08 -0.89
CA ILE A 105 -12.58 5.63 -1.07
C ILE A 105 -12.28 5.01 0.30
N GLN A 106 -13.11 4.05 0.72
CA GLN A 106 -12.98 3.37 2.00
C GLN A 106 -12.13 2.11 1.90
N ILE A 107 -11.08 2.03 2.70
CA ILE A 107 -10.15 0.89 2.77
C ILE A 107 -10.36 0.18 4.10
N GLU A 108 -11.20 -0.85 4.06
CA GLU A 108 -11.60 -1.65 5.23
C GLU A 108 -10.73 -2.87 5.49
N LYS A 109 -9.87 -3.21 4.54
CA LYS A 109 -8.99 -4.39 4.57
C LYS A 109 -7.55 -3.96 4.38
N PRO A 110 -6.57 -4.75 4.85
CA PRO A 110 -5.19 -4.35 4.75
C PRO A 110 -4.73 -4.39 3.29
N LEU A 111 -4.24 -3.28 2.75
CA LEU A 111 -3.87 -3.14 1.33
C LEU A 111 -2.57 -2.36 1.17
N CYS A 112 -1.89 -2.57 0.05
CA CYS A 112 -0.78 -1.72 -0.38
C CYS A 112 -1.14 -1.01 -1.69
N LEU A 113 -1.18 0.32 -1.69
CA LEU A 113 -1.37 1.16 -2.86
C LEU A 113 -0.01 1.69 -3.32
N ILE A 114 0.35 1.45 -4.57
CA ILE A 114 1.63 1.88 -5.14
C ILE A 114 1.38 2.60 -6.46
N GLY A 115 1.94 3.80 -6.64
CA GLY A 115 1.98 4.43 -7.95
C GLY A 115 3.02 3.79 -8.86
N GLY A 116 2.63 3.55 -10.10
CA GLY A 116 3.44 2.85 -11.11
C GLY A 116 4.40 3.75 -11.89
N GLY A 117 4.49 5.04 -11.54
CA GLY A 117 5.44 5.98 -12.13
C GLY A 117 6.88 5.76 -11.63
N GLU A 118 7.86 6.30 -12.35
CA GLU A 118 9.23 6.41 -11.82
C GLU A 118 9.29 7.48 -10.72
N LEU A 119 8.44 8.49 -10.83
CA LEU A 119 8.28 9.57 -9.86
C LEU A 119 6.84 9.61 -9.34
N PRO A 120 6.62 10.05 -8.08
CA PRO A 120 5.27 10.14 -7.52
C PRO A 120 4.37 11.15 -8.25
N ASP A 121 4.95 12.12 -8.96
CA ASP A 121 4.21 13.10 -9.77
C ASP A 121 3.51 12.48 -10.99
N GLU A 122 3.96 11.30 -11.45
CA GLU A 122 3.41 10.64 -12.64
C GLU A 122 2.11 9.88 -12.36
N THR A 123 1.83 9.61 -11.08
CA THR A 123 0.61 8.95 -10.61
C THR A 123 -0.13 9.88 -9.65
N THR A 124 -1.18 10.54 -10.14
CA THR A 124 -1.94 11.52 -9.37
C THR A 124 -3.33 11.02 -9.02
N LEU A 125 -3.69 11.09 -7.74
CA LEU A 125 -5.05 10.91 -7.24
C LEU A 125 -5.65 12.29 -7.01
N VAL A 126 -6.76 12.59 -7.65
CA VAL A 126 -7.41 13.89 -7.57
C VAL A 126 -8.74 13.73 -6.84
N CYS A 127 -8.93 14.49 -5.77
CA CYS A 127 -10.20 14.61 -5.05
C CYS A 127 -10.79 16.00 -5.30
N LEU A 128 -11.96 16.02 -5.94
CA LEU A 128 -12.70 17.24 -6.22
C LEU A 128 -13.46 17.73 -4.98
N ARG A 129 -13.99 18.95 -5.05
CA ARG A 129 -14.82 19.54 -4.00
C ARG A 129 -16.08 18.72 -3.73
N GLY A 130 -16.48 18.63 -2.46
CA GLY A 130 -17.68 17.93 -2.01
C GLY A 130 -17.41 16.60 -1.31
N SER A 131 -16.14 16.17 -1.31
CA SER A 131 -15.65 15.00 -0.58
C SER A 131 -14.95 15.41 0.72
N ASP A 132 -15.09 14.60 1.77
CA ASP A 132 -14.42 14.85 3.06
C ASP A 132 -12.93 14.48 2.99
N SER A 133 -12.62 13.41 2.24
CA SER A 133 -11.27 12.88 2.08
C SER A 133 -11.11 12.18 0.73
N ALA A 134 -9.88 12.12 0.20
CA ALA A 134 -9.61 11.30 -0.98
C ALA A 134 -9.66 9.81 -0.64
N LEU A 135 -8.94 9.42 0.43
CA LEU A 135 -8.86 8.04 0.92
C LEU A 135 -9.14 7.98 2.42
N GLU A 136 -10.02 7.06 2.82
CA GLU A 136 -10.40 6.78 4.20
C GLU A 136 -9.89 5.39 4.61
N PHE A 137 -9.08 5.33 5.67
CA PHE A 137 -8.43 4.11 6.14
C PHE A 137 -9.09 3.60 7.42
N LEU A 138 -9.73 2.45 7.30
CA LEU A 138 -10.32 1.69 8.41
C LEU A 138 -9.47 0.44 8.74
N SER A 139 -8.36 0.24 8.04
CA SER A 139 -7.43 -0.87 8.23
C SER A 139 -5.99 -0.48 7.91
N THR A 140 -5.06 -1.39 8.21
CA THR A 140 -3.62 -1.19 7.98
C THR A 140 -3.31 -1.05 6.48
N CYS A 141 -2.78 0.08 6.06
CA CYS A 141 -2.51 0.34 4.65
C CYS A 141 -1.12 0.96 4.44
N LYS A 142 -0.47 0.58 3.34
CA LYS A 142 0.73 1.26 2.85
C LYS A 142 0.40 2.02 1.57
N LEU A 143 0.77 3.29 1.51
CA LEU A 143 0.80 4.11 0.31
C LEU A 143 2.24 4.39 -0.07
N ALA A 144 2.56 4.19 -1.34
CA ALA A 144 3.87 4.50 -1.86
C ALA A 144 3.85 5.13 -3.24
N ASN A 145 4.82 6.03 -3.49
CA ASN A 145 5.14 6.55 -4.81
C ASN A 145 3.94 7.12 -5.59
N LEU A 146 3.10 7.90 -4.91
CA LEU A 146 1.93 8.52 -5.55
C LEU A 146 1.70 9.94 -5.02
N THR A 147 1.03 10.74 -5.83
CA THR A 147 0.58 12.07 -5.46
C THR A 147 -0.90 12.05 -5.13
N VAL A 148 -1.30 12.60 -4.00
CA VAL A 148 -2.71 12.85 -3.66
C VAL A 148 -2.94 14.35 -3.65
N LYS A 149 -3.79 14.82 -4.55
CA LYS A 149 -4.17 16.23 -4.69
C LYS A 149 -5.64 16.41 -4.31
N VAL A 150 -5.92 17.35 -3.43
CA VAL A 150 -7.27 17.63 -2.93
C VAL A 150 -7.60 19.12 -3.06
N GLU A 151 -8.78 19.42 -3.61
CA GLU A 151 -9.26 20.82 -3.72
C GLU A 151 -9.86 21.36 -2.42
N LEU A 152 -10.57 20.52 -1.67
CA LEU A 152 -11.17 20.83 -0.37
C LEU A 152 -11.31 19.53 0.43
N GLY A 153 -10.87 19.53 1.70
CA GLY A 153 -10.86 18.34 2.56
C GLY A 153 -9.45 17.91 2.94
N CYS A 154 -9.28 16.62 3.24
CA CYS A 154 -7.98 16.02 3.56
C CYS A 154 -7.55 14.99 2.50
N CYS A 155 -6.24 14.82 2.32
CA CYS A 155 -5.71 13.80 1.41
C CYS A 155 -6.00 12.40 1.98
N LEU A 156 -5.67 12.22 3.26
CA LEU A 156 -5.72 10.93 3.93
C LEU A 156 -6.47 11.06 5.26
N LEU A 157 -7.54 10.29 5.42
CA LEU A 157 -8.31 10.19 6.66
C LEU A 157 -8.05 8.83 7.32
N HIS A 158 -7.30 8.82 8.40
CA HIS A 158 -6.96 7.61 9.16
C HIS A 158 -7.91 7.41 10.34
N ARG A 159 -8.60 6.27 10.38
CA ARG A 159 -9.55 5.90 11.44
C ARG A 159 -9.13 4.70 12.28
N SER A 160 -8.40 3.74 11.69
CA SER A 160 -7.88 2.57 12.42
C SER A 160 -6.79 1.85 11.64
N GLY A 161 -5.94 1.11 12.36
CA GLY A 161 -4.84 0.32 11.84
C GLY A 161 -3.52 1.10 11.76
N ARG A 162 -2.56 0.54 11.02
CA ARG A 162 -1.27 1.22 10.74
C ARG A 162 -1.28 1.80 9.34
N LEU A 163 -1.12 3.11 9.22
CA LEU A 163 -0.97 3.79 7.95
C LEU A 163 0.50 4.12 7.68
N ILE A 164 1.06 3.59 6.60
CA ILE A 164 2.45 3.84 6.19
C ILE A 164 2.41 4.66 4.90
N ILE A 165 3.00 5.85 4.92
CA ILE A 165 3.06 6.76 3.79
C ILE A 165 4.54 6.94 3.42
N ASP A 166 4.91 6.54 2.22
CA ASP A 166 6.31 6.41 1.82
C ASP A 166 6.51 7.00 0.42
N GLU A 167 7.44 7.95 0.26
CA GLU A 167 7.74 8.54 -1.06
C GLU A 167 6.51 9.16 -1.76
N CYS A 168 5.56 9.70 -1.01
CA CYS A 168 4.36 10.30 -1.56
C CYS A 168 4.46 11.83 -1.65
N ILE A 169 3.54 12.42 -2.41
CA ILE A 169 3.33 13.87 -2.41
C ILE A 169 1.87 14.15 -2.02
N LEU A 170 1.65 14.88 -0.94
CA LEU A 170 0.32 15.27 -0.48
C LEU A 170 0.13 16.77 -0.73
N GLN A 171 -0.82 17.12 -1.59
CA GLN A 171 -1.08 18.50 -2.01
C GLN A 171 -2.52 18.91 -1.68
N CYS A 172 -2.65 19.88 -0.80
CA CYS A 172 -3.90 20.62 -0.62
C CYS A 172 -3.86 21.88 -1.49
N GLU A 173 -4.81 22.03 -2.40
CA GLU A 173 -4.88 23.20 -3.29
C GLU A 173 -5.22 24.47 -2.51
N SER A 174 -4.59 25.58 -2.87
CA SER A 174 -4.80 26.87 -2.22
C SER A 174 -6.23 27.37 -2.44
N ASN A 175 -6.94 27.57 -1.34
CA ASN A 175 -8.35 27.90 -1.27
C ASN A 175 -8.55 28.93 -0.13
N PRO A 176 -9.49 29.88 -0.22
CA PRO A 176 -9.83 30.75 0.92
C PRO A 176 -10.14 30.02 2.23
N LEU A 177 -10.43 28.72 2.17
CA LEU A 177 -10.66 27.83 3.32
C LEU A 177 -9.42 27.01 3.72
N ASP A 178 -8.20 27.41 3.32
CA ASP A 178 -6.94 26.70 3.60
C ASP A 178 -6.69 26.45 5.10
N TYR A 179 -7.29 27.26 5.97
CA TYR A 179 -7.21 27.05 7.40
C TYR A 179 -7.95 25.78 7.90
N LEU A 180 -8.81 25.20 7.05
CA LEU A 180 -9.55 23.96 7.31
C LEU A 180 -8.92 22.74 6.64
N SER A 181 -8.01 22.91 5.68
CA SER A 181 -7.36 21.80 4.99
C SER A 181 -6.14 21.31 5.78
N CYS A 182 -6.11 20.01 6.02
CA CYS A 182 -4.99 19.29 6.61
C CYS A 182 -4.74 18.06 5.73
N PRO A 183 -3.55 17.88 5.14
CA PRO A 183 -3.28 16.76 4.25
C PRO A 183 -3.54 15.40 4.92
N ILE A 184 -3.12 15.24 6.17
CA ILE A 184 -3.34 14.02 6.94
C ILE A 184 -4.22 14.35 8.14
N VAL A 185 -5.32 13.61 8.30
CA VAL A 185 -6.20 13.69 9.46
C VAL A 185 -6.28 12.30 10.07
N SER A 186 -5.93 12.16 11.35
CA SER A 186 -6.11 10.92 12.11
C SER A 186 -7.17 11.11 13.18
N THR A 187 -8.26 10.37 13.09
CA THR A 187 -9.32 10.30 14.11
C THR A 187 -9.32 8.96 14.85
N ALA A 188 -8.31 8.13 14.61
CA ALA A 188 -8.12 6.87 15.35
C ALA A 188 -7.99 7.13 16.85
N GLY A 189 -8.66 6.30 17.66
CA GLY A 189 -8.73 6.47 19.12
C GLY A 189 -9.76 7.51 19.61
N SER A 190 -10.36 8.32 18.74
CA SER A 190 -11.56 9.08 19.11
C SER A 190 -12.74 8.08 19.15
N GLY A 191 -13.34 7.88 20.33
CA GLY A 191 -14.35 6.84 20.60
C GLY A 191 -15.68 6.96 19.84
N THR A 192 -15.71 7.59 18.67
CA THR A 192 -16.85 7.72 17.76
C THR A 192 -17.13 6.45 16.96
N PHE A 193 -16.20 5.48 16.93
CA PHE A 193 -16.43 4.14 16.36
C PHE A 193 -16.21 3.05 17.42
N PRO A 194 -17.15 2.11 17.61
CA PRO A 194 -17.02 1.06 18.61
C PRO A 194 -16.05 -0.02 18.11
N SER A 195 -14.74 0.16 18.34
CA SER A 195 -13.78 -0.94 18.26
C SER A 195 -13.66 -1.60 19.63
N ASN A 196 -14.08 -2.86 19.72
CA ASN A 196 -14.12 -3.65 20.97
C ASN A 196 -12.72 -4.14 21.42
N SER A 197 -11.65 -3.57 20.86
CA SER A 197 -10.27 -3.90 21.18
C SER A 197 -9.53 -2.61 21.47
N LYS A 198 -8.89 -2.52 22.66
CA LYS A 198 -7.96 -1.44 23.01
C LYS A 198 -7.08 -1.10 21.79
N SER A 199 -7.20 0.12 21.27
CA SER A 199 -6.50 0.66 20.09
C SER A 199 -5.00 0.87 20.34
N SER A 200 -4.32 -0.14 20.85
CA SER A 200 -2.89 -0.12 21.19
C SER A 200 -1.97 -0.21 19.94
N GLY A 201 -2.52 -0.07 18.74
CA GLY A 201 -1.79 -0.32 17.50
C GLY A 201 -2.08 0.65 16.36
N ASP A 202 -2.92 1.67 16.60
CA ASP A 202 -3.22 2.67 15.58
C ASP A 202 -2.05 3.65 15.46
N CYS A 203 -1.44 3.76 14.29
CA CYS A 203 -0.34 4.68 14.08
C CYS A 203 -0.25 5.13 12.62
N VAL A 204 0.30 6.33 12.39
CA VAL A 204 0.66 6.81 11.05
C VAL A 204 2.16 7.03 11.00
N SER A 205 2.84 6.38 10.05
CA SER A 205 4.26 6.58 9.79
C SER A 205 4.44 7.23 8.44
N VAL A 206 5.18 8.34 8.42
CA VAL A 206 5.47 9.10 7.20
C VAL A 206 6.97 9.08 6.96
N SER A 207 7.37 8.68 5.76
CA SER A 207 8.76 8.68 5.30
C SER A 207 8.89 9.28 3.92
N HIS A 208 9.94 10.08 3.73
CA HIS A 208 10.34 10.62 2.43
C HIS A 208 9.19 11.28 1.65
N THR A 209 8.25 11.91 2.36
CA THR A 209 7.01 12.42 1.79
C THR A 209 7.04 13.95 1.72
N ARG A 210 6.60 14.51 0.60
CA ARG A 210 6.43 15.96 0.43
C ARG A 210 5.00 16.33 0.80
N ILE A 211 4.84 17.37 1.61
CA ILE A 211 3.53 17.85 2.07
C ILE A 211 3.42 19.33 1.71
N GLU A 212 2.39 19.69 0.95
CA GLU A 212 2.20 21.03 0.42
C GLU A 212 0.77 21.51 0.64
N GLY A 213 0.64 22.78 1.03
CA GLY A 213 -0.65 23.39 1.33
C GLY A 213 -1.23 22.94 2.68
N GLY A 214 -2.40 23.50 3.00
CA GLY A 214 -3.08 23.31 4.28
C GLY A 214 -2.48 24.10 5.44
N ALA A 215 -3.28 24.31 6.49
CA ALA A 215 -2.84 25.01 7.69
C ALA A 215 -1.87 24.21 8.55
N LYS A 216 -1.99 22.87 8.53
CA LYS A 216 -1.13 21.94 9.28
C LYS A 216 -0.90 20.69 8.43
N ALA A 217 0.29 20.09 8.54
CA ALA A 217 0.62 18.84 7.85
C ALA A 217 -0.21 17.65 8.34
N VAL A 218 -0.46 17.60 9.66
CA VAL A 218 -1.22 16.52 10.32
C VAL A 218 -2.15 17.12 11.35
N LEU A 219 -3.39 16.65 11.37
CA LEU A 219 -4.34 16.87 12.45
C LEU A 219 -4.65 15.55 13.13
N THR A 220 -4.51 15.49 14.45
CA THR A 220 -4.86 14.30 15.24
C THR A 220 -6.03 14.61 16.17
N SER A 221 -6.92 13.63 16.34
CA SER A 221 -8.00 13.63 17.32
C SER A 221 -7.83 12.38 18.19
N GLY A 222 -8.01 12.52 19.50
CA GLY A 222 -7.78 11.45 20.48
C GLY A 222 -6.35 11.43 21.05
N ASP A 223 -5.86 10.22 21.36
CA ASP A 223 -4.60 10.00 22.12
C ASP A 223 -3.34 10.01 21.25
N LEU A 224 -3.50 10.11 19.93
CA LEU A 224 -2.39 10.10 18.98
C LEU A 224 -1.66 11.44 18.96
N ALA A 225 -0.34 11.37 19.11
CA ALA A 225 0.53 12.53 19.09
C ALA A 225 1.60 12.41 18.01
N LEU A 226 1.94 13.56 17.42
CA LEU A 226 3.05 13.67 16.50
C LEU A 226 4.38 13.52 17.24
N GLN A 227 5.22 12.60 16.79
CA GLN A 227 6.49 12.23 17.39
C GLN A 227 7.56 11.98 16.31
N ARG A 228 8.83 11.94 16.72
CA ARG A 228 9.98 11.57 15.87
C ARG A 228 10.07 12.37 14.55
N VAL A 229 9.72 13.65 14.61
CA VAL A 229 9.70 14.55 13.45
C VAL A 229 11.12 14.87 12.98
N ARG A 230 11.36 14.68 11.69
CA ARG A 230 12.55 15.11 10.95
C ARG A 230 12.10 15.73 9.64
N VAL A 231 12.75 16.81 9.26
CA VAL A 231 12.49 17.51 8.00
C VAL A 231 13.82 17.70 7.30
N ILE A 232 13.90 17.30 6.03
CA ILE A 232 15.07 17.52 5.19
C ILE A 232 14.71 18.59 4.16
N TYR A 233 15.50 19.65 4.15
CA TYR A 233 15.43 20.70 3.14
C TYR A 233 16.27 20.30 1.94
N ALA A 234 15.61 19.95 0.84
CA ALA A 234 16.24 19.82 -0.47
C ALA A 234 16.18 21.18 -1.21
N ARG A 235 16.89 21.29 -2.33
CA ARG A 235 17.02 22.57 -3.07
C ARG A 235 15.67 23.18 -3.49
N THR A 236 14.65 22.37 -3.74
CA THR A 236 13.36 22.80 -4.30
C THR A 236 12.15 22.30 -3.51
N CYS A 237 12.36 21.52 -2.44
CA CYS A 237 11.28 20.85 -1.73
C CYS A 237 11.68 20.49 -0.29
N LEU A 238 10.66 20.33 0.56
CA LEU A 238 10.77 19.81 1.91
C LEU A 238 10.29 18.36 1.93
N TYR A 239 11.10 17.49 2.53
CA TYR A 239 10.71 16.11 2.78
C TYR A 239 10.52 15.89 4.28
N PHE A 240 9.44 15.19 4.62
CA PHE A 240 9.02 14.94 5.99
C PHE A 240 9.19 13.46 6.36
N TRP A 241 9.70 13.25 7.58
CA TRP A 241 9.64 11.98 8.28
C TRP A 241 9.06 12.22 9.66
N PHE A 242 8.02 11.52 10.04
CA PHE A 242 7.47 11.59 11.39
C PHE A 242 6.56 10.39 11.64
N ASP A 243 6.28 10.17 12.91
CA ASP A 243 5.29 9.20 13.34
C ASP A 243 4.16 9.89 14.11
N VAL A 244 2.98 9.33 14.02
CA VAL A 244 1.81 9.68 14.81
C VAL A 244 1.41 8.42 15.55
N ASP A 245 1.65 8.42 16.85
CA ASP A 245 1.47 7.24 17.70
C ASP A 245 0.98 7.68 19.08
N CYS A 246 0.49 6.72 19.88
CA CYS A 246 0.14 7.01 21.27
C CYS A 246 1.38 7.49 22.05
N LYS A 247 1.16 8.37 23.02
CA LYS A 247 2.22 8.87 23.90
C LYS A 247 2.65 7.84 24.94
#